data_AF-A0A9E4DD56-F1
#
_entry.id   AF-A0A9E4DD56-F1
#
_cell.length_a   1.000
_cell.length_b   1.000
_cell.length_c   1.000
_cell.angle_alpha   90.00
_cell.angle_beta   90.00
_cell.angle_gamma   90.00
#
_symmetry.space_group_name_H-M   'P 1'
#
loop_
_entity.id
_entity.type
_entity.pdbx_description
1 polymer ?
#
loop_
_entity_poly.entity_id
_entity_poly.type
_entity_poly.pdbx_seq_one_letter_code
_entity_poly.pdbx_strand_id
1 'polypeptide(L)'
;CHMPDVLEMPYRADILGAAAPGELPHTYRLGGLTCLAGDVMGDYSFAAPLEVGQRLVFSDMAHYTMVKTSTFNGTRLPAIALWNSSTDELEIVREFGYEDFKERLS
;
A
#
# COMPACT_ATOMS: atom_id res chain seq x y z
N CYS A 1 -7.67 1.70 3.72
CA CYS A 1 -8.09 3.01 3.15
C CYS A 1 -7.45 3.31 1.79
N HIS A 2 -6.19 2.91 1.55
CA HIS A 2 -5.50 3.18 0.29
C HIS A 2 -5.62 2.07 -0.75
N MET A 3 -5.98 0.86 -0.31
CA MET A 3 -6.27 -0.31 -1.15
C MET A 3 -7.71 -0.78 -0.87
N PRO A 4 -8.74 0.03 -1.19
CA PRO A 4 -10.13 -0.31 -0.87
C PRO A 4 -10.65 -1.51 -1.66
N ASP A 5 -10.14 -1.73 -2.86
CA ASP A 5 -10.46 -2.86 -3.72
C ASP A 5 -10.07 -4.21 -3.10
N VAL A 6 -8.92 -4.30 -2.43
CA VAL A 6 -8.49 -5.46 -1.65
C VAL A 6 -9.50 -5.81 -0.54
N LEU A 7 -10.21 -4.81 -0.01
CA LEU A 7 -11.27 -5.03 0.98
C LEU A 7 -12.62 -5.33 0.33
N GLU A 8 -12.98 -4.63 -0.75
CA GLU A 8 -14.27 -4.74 -1.45
C GLU A 8 -14.40 -6.04 -2.26
N MET A 9 -13.30 -6.49 -2.86
CA MET A 9 -13.19 -7.73 -3.63
C MET A 9 -11.97 -8.49 -3.09
N PRO A 10 -12.12 -9.34 -2.07
CA PRO A 10 -10.99 -9.88 -1.33
C PRO A 10 -10.01 -10.67 -2.22
N TYR A 11 -8.89 -10.04 -2.56
CA TYR A 11 -7.76 -10.66 -3.23
C TYR A 11 -6.47 -10.32 -2.46
N ARG A 12 -5.43 -11.15 -2.63
CA ARG A 12 -4.12 -10.89 -2.04
C ARG A 12 -3.27 -10.17 -3.08
N ALA A 13 -2.95 -8.89 -2.83
CA ALA A 13 -2.07 -8.12 -3.70
C ALA A 13 -0.66 -8.73 -3.72
N ASP A 14 -0.04 -8.82 -4.89
CA ASP A 14 1.32 -9.35 -4.99
C ASP A 14 2.35 -8.35 -4.48
N ILE A 15 3.35 -8.85 -3.75
CA ILE A 15 4.46 -8.04 -3.25
C ILE A 15 5.75 -8.51 -3.93
N LEU A 16 6.50 -7.57 -4.50
CA LEU A 16 7.78 -7.88 -5.13
C LEU A 16 8.72 -8.57 -4.14
N GLY A 17 9.17 -9.79 -4.49
CA GLY A 17 10.07 -10.59 -3.67
C GLY A 17 9.41 -11.36 -2.52
N ALA A 18 8.07 -11.33 -2.41
CA ALA A 18 7.32 -12.16 -1.48
C ALA A 18 6.72 -13.40 -2.17
N ALA A 19 6.31 -14.37 -1.37
CA ALA A 19 5.63 -15.59 -1.81
C ALA A 19 4.41 -15.89 -0.91
N ALA A 20 3.68 -16.98 -1.19
CA ALA A 20 2.54 -17.39 -0.36
C ALA A 20 3.03 -17.78 1.05
N PRO A 21 2.19 -17.69 2.10
CA PRO A 21 2.60 -18.05 3.46
C PRO A 21 3.14 -19.49 3.50
N GLY A 22 4.30 -19.67 4.14
CA GLY A 22 4.98 -20.97 4.23
C GLY A 22 5.82 -21.38 3.02
N GLU A 23 5.80 -20.66 1.89
CA GLU A 23 6.67 -20.96 0.73
C GLU A 23 8.13 -20.53 0.95
N LEU A 24 8.35 -19.45 1.71
CA LEU A 24 9.67 -18.96 2.13
C LEU A 24 9.81 -19.01 3.66
N PRO A 25 11.05 -18.98 4.20
CA PRO A 25 11.31 -19.27 5.61
C PRO A 25 10.65 -18.32 6.63
N HIS A 26 10.30 -17.10 6.22
CA HIS A 26 9.79 -16.07 7.14
C HIS A 26 8.39 -15.61 6.74
N THR A 27 7.35 -16.07 7.45
CA THR A 27 5.95 -15.69 7.20
C THR A 27 5.51 -14.56 8.11
N TYR A 28 4.87 -13.53 7.53
CA TYR A 28 4.33 -12.37 8.23
C TYR A 28 2.90 -12.09 7.78
N ARG A 29 2.06 -11.67 8.73
CA ARG A 29 0.78 -11.01 8.45
C ARG A 29 1.02 -9.52 8.32
N LEU A 30 0.71 -8.95 7.16
CA LEU A 30 0.86 -7.52 6.91
C LEU A 30 -0.45 -6.79 7.24
N GLY A 31 -0.37 -5.86 8.19
CA GLY A 31 -1.47 -4.99 8.60
C GLY A 31 -1.31 -3.57 8.05
N GLY A 32 -2.43 -2.87 7.95
CA GLY A 32 -2.45 -1.45 7.63
C GLY A 32 -2.21 -0.56 8.85
N LEU A 33 -2.41 0.74 8.66
CA LEU A 33 -2.10 1.78 9.64
C LEU A 33 -3.31 2.16 10.50
N THR A 34 -4.47 1.55 10.30
CA THR A 34 -5.72 1.95 10.95
C THR A 34 -6.05 1.06 12.16
N CYS A 35 -6.96 1.54 13.01
CA CYS A 35 -7.40 0.79 14.19
C CYS A 35 -8.40 -0.34 13.86
N LEU A 36 -8.75 -0.55 12.58
CA LEU A 36 -9.70 -1.57 12.19
C LEU A 36 -9.07 -2.96 12.32
N ALA A 37 -9.76 -3.87 13.01
CA ALA A 37 -9.32 -5.26 13.15
C ALA A 37 -9.14 -5.98 11.79
N GLY A 38 -9.89 -5.54 10.77
CA GLY A 38 -9.81 -6.06 9.40
C GLY A 38 -8.83 -5.34 8.49
N ASP A 39 -8.02 -4.39 9.00
CA ASP A 39 -7.01 -3.70 8.20
C ASP A 39 -5.78 -4.60 8.00
N VAL A 40 -5.96 -5.63 7.17
CA VAL A 40 -5.00 -6.70 6.92
C VAL A 40 -4.88 -6.90 5.41
N MET A 41 -3.69 -6.73 4.86
CA MET A 41 -3.41 -6.97 3.44
C MET A 41 -3.24 -8.47 3.12
N GLY A 42 -2.98 -9.29 4.13
CA GLY A 42 -2.84 -10.74 4.00
C GLY A 42 -1.56 -11.29 4.63
N ASP A 43 -1.36 -12.59 4.42
CA ASP A 43 -0.18 -13.32 4.88
C ASP A 43 0.77 -13.56 3.72
N TYR A 44 2.06 -13.28 3.95
CA TYR A 44 3.13 -13.34 2.95
C TYR A 44 4.35 -14.03 3.56
N SER A 45 5.15 -14.69 2.73
CA SER A 45 6.46 -15.19 3.15
C SER A 45 7.61 -14.51 2.39
N PHE A 46 8.78 -14.41 3.04
CA PHE A 46 9.99 -13.75 2.54
C PHE A 46 11.23 -14.61 2.77
N ALA A 47 12.24 -14.42 1.91
CA ALA A 47 13.50 -15.18 1.96
C ALA A 47 14.38 -14.80 3.17
N ALA A 48 14.24 -13.57 3.67
CA ALA A 48 14.92 -13.05 4.86
C ALA A 48 13.88 -12.36 5.79
N PRO A 49 14.18 -12.18 7.08
CA PRO A 49 13.30 -11.44 8.00
C PRO A 49 13.06 -10.01 7.52
N LEU A 50 11.85 -9.48 7.74
CA LEU A 50 11.56 -8.08 7.47
C LEU A 50 12.20 -7.16 8.51
N GLU A 51 12.69 -6.01 8.06
CA GLU A 51 13.31 -4.99 8.92
C GLU A 51 12.51 -3.69 8.94
N VAL A 52 12.54 -2.97 10.07
CA VAL A 52 11.92 -1.64 10.16
C VAL A 52 12.61 -0.68 9.19
N GLY A 53 11.81 -0.01 8.36
CA GLY A 53 12.32 0.88 7.30
C GLY A 53 12.52 0.19 5.95
N GLN A 54 12.38 -1.14 5.87
CA GLN A 54 12.38 -1.86 4.60
C GLN A 54 11.18 -1.46 3.75
N ARG A 55 11.42 -1.24 2.44
CA ARG A 55 10.38 -0.90 1.47
C ARG A 55 9.73 -2.18 0.94
N LEU A 56 8.40 -2.20 0.92
CA LEU A 56 7.60 -3.23 0.26
C LEU A 56 6.88 -2.60 -0.94
N VAL A 57 6.85 -3.32 -2.07
CA VAL A 57 6.22 -2.86 -3.31
C VAL A 57 5.04 -3.75 -3.61
N PHE A 58 3.83 -3.23 -3.41
CA PHE A 58 2.59 -3.86 -3.84
C PHE A 58 2.40 -3.61 -5.34
N SER A 59 2.24 -4.69 -6.10
CA SER A 59 2.08 -4.65 -7.55
C SER A 59 0.60 -4.54 -7.92
N ASP A 60 0.33 -4.09 -9.14
CA ASP A 60 -1.02 -3.97 -9.71
C ASP A 60 -1.98 -3.00 -8.97
N MET A 61 -1.41 -2.02 -8.25
CA MET A 61 -2.15 -1.02 -7.46
C MET A 61 -2.49 0.26 -8.24
N ALA A 62 -2.51 0.23 -9.57
CA ALA A 62 -2.77 1.43 -10.38
C ALA A 62 -4.26 1.66 -10.65
N HIS A 63 -5.02 0.59 -10.81
CA HIS A 63 -6.42 0.63 -11.21
C HIS A 63 -7.35 0.41 -10.02
N TYR A 64 -8.52 1.06 -10.04
CA TYR A 64 -9.57 0.96 -9.00
C TYR A 64 -9.17 1.24 -7.53
N THR A 65 -7.94 1.68 -7.30
CA THR A 65 -7.36 2.05 -6.01
C THR A 65 -7.40 3.57 -5.83
N MET A 66 -6.56 4.32 -6.56
CA MET A 66 -6.41 5.77 -6.40
C MET A 66 -7.74 6.53 -6.46
N VAL A 67 -8.62 6.15 -7.40
CA VAL A 67 -9.95 6.74 -7.61
C VAL A 67 -10.95 6.53 -6.46
N LYS A 68 -10.65 5.63 -5.53
CA LYS A 68 -11.48 5.29 -4.36
C LYS A 68 -10.79 5.55 -3.02
N THR A 69 -9.58 6.12 -3.03
CA THR A 69 -8.83 6.35 -1.80
C THR A 69 -9.51 7.38 -0.88
N SER A 70 -9.35 7.18 0.42
CA SER A 70 -9.91 8.06 1.44
C SER A 70 -8.90 8.41 2.51
N THR A 71 -9.12 9.54 3.18
CA THR A 71 -8.37 9.97 4.37
C THR A 71 -8.93 9.36 5.65
N PHE A 72 -9.46 8.14 5.58
CA PHE A 72 -10.01 7.44 6.73
C PHE A 72 -8.97 7.37 7.86
N ASN A 73 -9.41 7.61 9.09
CA ASN A 73 -8.57 7.73 10.29
C ASN A 73 -7.52 8.86 10.23
N GLY A 74 -7.67 9.82 9.33
CA GLY A 74 -6.67 10.88 9.10
C GLY A 74 -5.36 10.37 8.50
N THR A 75 -5.36 9.14 7.96
CA THR A 75 -4.16 8.54 7.37
C THR A 75 -3.75 9.35 6.14
N ARG A 76 -2.45 9.70 6.05
CA ARG A 76 -1.92 10.47 4.93
C ARG A 76 -2.06 9.68 3.62
N LEU A 77 -2.62 10.32 2.60
CA LEU A 77 -2.71 9.73 1.27
C LEU A 77 -1.31 9.57 0.64
N PRO A 78 -1.05 8.46 -0.07
CA PRO A 78 0.19 8.28 -0.83
C PRO A 78 0.32 9.34 -1.93
N ALA A 79 1.54 9.80 -2.18
CA ALA A 79 1.83 10.64 -3.35
C ALA A 79 1.59 9.85 -4.64
N ILE A 80 1.22 10.55 -5.71
CA ILE A 80 1.12 10.00 -7.06
C ILE A 80 2.39 10.40 -7.80
N ALA A 81 3.14 9.42 -8.27
CA ALA A 81 4.39 9.63 -8.97
C ALA A 81 4.45 8.80 -10.28
N LEU A 82 5.15 9.33 -11.27
CA LEU A 82 5.52 8.64 -12.50
C LEU A 82 7.00 8.30 -12.41
N TRP A 83 7.34 7.04 -12.68
CA TRP A 83 8.73 6.59 -12.76
C TRP A 83 9.02 6.05 -14.16
N ASN A 84 10.11 6.52 -14.75
CA ASN A 84 10.60 6.05 -16.03
C ASN A 84 11.71 5.02 -15.81
N SER A 85 11.42 3.74 -16.05
CA SER A 85 12.38 2.65 -15.87
C SER A 85 13.58 2.68 -16.82
N SER A 86 13.53 3.46 -17.91
CA SER A 86 14.65 3.59 -18.87
C SER A 86 15.63 4.69 -18.48
N THR A 87 15.17 5.75 -17.81
CA THR A 87 15.99 6.90 -17.40
C THR A 87 16.23 6.97 -15.90
N ASP A 88 15.51 6.17 -15.12
CA ASP A 88 15.41 6.22 -13.65
C ASP A 88 14.86 7.56 -13.10
N GLU A 89 14.22 8.34 -13.96
CA GLU A 89 13.61 9.61 -13.58
C GLU A 89 12.30 9.37 -12.81
N LEU A 90 12.15 10.07 -11.69
CA LEU A 90 10.94 10.07 -10.87
C LEU A 90 10.33 11.46 -10.84
N GLU A 91 9.10 11.57 -11.32
CA GLU A 91 8.30 12.80 -11.27
C GLU A 91 7.18 12.62 -10.25
N ILE A 92 7.10 13.52 -9.28
CA ILE A 92 5.96 13.57 -8.36
C ILE A 92 4.86 14.42 -8.98
N VAL A 93 3.77 13.77 -9.38
CA VAL A 93 2.62 14.43 -10.01
C VAL A 93 1.73 15.10 -8.97
N ARG A 94 1.56 14.47 -7.80
CA ARG A 94 0.77 15.02 -6.71
C ARG A 94 1.25 14.54 -5.36
N GLU A 95 1.42 15.48 -4.43
CA GLU A 95 1.56 15.20 -3.01
C GLU A 95 0.31 15.66 -2.27
N PHE A 96 -0.02 14.98 -1.18
CA PHE A 96 -1.17 15.30 -0.34
C PHE A 96 -0.68 15.80 1.02
N GLY A 97 -1.12 16.99 1.38
CA GLY A 97 -0.80 17.66 2.64
C GLY A 97 -1.91 17.57 3.68
N TYR A 98 -1.71 18.28 4.78
CA TYR A 98 -2.73 18.44 5.81
C TYR A 98 -3.97 19.20 5.30
N GLU A 99 -3.78 20.21 4.45
CA GLU A 99 -4.91 20.99 3.90
C GLU A 99 -5.82 20.12 3.03
N ASP A 100 -5.30 19.20 2.21
CA ASP A 100 -6.13 18.24 1.45
C ASP A 100 -7.04 17.39 2.36
N PHE A 101 -6.56 17.05 3.57
CA PHE A 101 -7.37 16.34 4.56
C PHE A 101 -8.44 17.25 5.16
N LYS A 102 -8.06 18.46 5.56
CA LYS A 102 -8.93 19.42 6.24
C LYS A 102 -10.06 19.92 5.34
N GLU A 103 -9.76 20.29 4.09
CA GLU A 103 -10.73 20.80 3.11
C GLU A 103 -11.81 19.78 2.73
N ARG A 104 -11.57 18.48 2.94
CA ARG A 104 -12.59 17.43 2.75
C ARG A 104 -13.64 17.41 3.86
N LEU A 105 -13.37 18.02 5.02
CA LEU A 105 -14.22 17.92 6.21
C LEU A 105 -15.05 19.18 6.47
N SER A 106 -14.71 20.33 5.88
CA SER A 106 -15.43 21.60 6.04
C SER A 106 -15.07 22.64 4.99
#